data_AF-H6W1C4-F1
#
_entry.id   AF-H6W1C4-F1
#
_cell.length_a   1.000
_cell.length_b   1.000
_cell.length_c   1.000
_cell.angle_alpha   90.00
_cell.angle_beta   90.00
_cell.angle_gamma   90.00
#
_symmetry.space_group_name_H-M   'P 1'
#
loop_
_entity.id
_entity.type
_entity.pdbx_description
1 polymer ?
#
loop_
_entity_poly.entity_id
_entity_poly.type
_entity_poly.pdbx_seq_one_letter_code
_entity_poly.pdbx_strand_id
1 'polypeptide(L)'
;MKAVALLFAALLAVVVVRAQDTSQGTVDFQPGVVMSRPTLDAGPTQKSSLVLWVPKWVGHDTLQPFPQPKPVTRLDVVAIKLKPELFIVHGCHPYPAVNATGHTSNGLKTSGDADGHCKGSGHGSQVYGRATWFRGKWAIMYAWYFPKDAPDEESGQRHDWEHAIVWINNPKVKQPKILAVSVSCGKFFGYLKKVAPGPAVFDGTRLKLSYGADHKHEHRLDLTAEKGEDQDLIMWEQLTDEARCAFDTILWTNDMMPLNDAWYKHELTRAWPFGRWKKPHVSAAS
;
A
#
# COMPACT_ATOMS: atom_id res chain seq x y z
N MET A 1 27.93 -28.66 23.73
CA MET A 1 26.54 -28.28 23.40
C MET A 1 26.54 -27.67 22.02
N LYS A 2 25.87 -28.30 21.06
CA LYS A 2 25.96 -27.96 19.62
C LYS A 2 25.12 -26.71 19.31
N ALA A 3 25.72 -25.74 18.63
CA ALA A 3 25.03 -24.59 18.07
C ALA A 3 24.19 -25.05 16.87
N VAL A 4 22.90 -24.70 16.86
CA VAL A 4 22.02 -24.90 15.71
C VAL A 4 22.05 -23.60 14.90
N ALA A 5 22.77 -23.61 13.79
CA ALA A 5 22.70 -22.55 12.79
C ALA A 5 21.44 -22.81 11.93
N LEU A 6 20.42 -21.96 12.10
CA LEU A 6 19.28 -21.92 11.19
C LEU A 6 19.72 -21.23 9.89
N LEU A 7 19.98 -22.02 8.86
CA LEU A 7 20.04 -21.53 7.48
C LEU A 7 18.64 -21.11 7.04
N PHE A 8 18.40 -19.80 6.93
CA PHE A 8 17.27 -19.29 6.16
C PHE A 8 17.65 -19.34 4.68
N ALA A 9 17.09 -20.30 3.94
CA ALA A 9 17.11 -20.28 2.50
C ALA A 9 16.22 -19.11 2.04
N ALA A 10 16.81 -18.06 1.48
CA ALA A 10 16.08 -17.02 0.79
C ALA A 10 15.42 -17.65 -0.46
N LEU A 11 14.11 -17.86 -0.40
CA LEU A 11 13.33 -18.26 -1.56
C LEU A 11 13.27 -17.04 -2.49
N LEU A 12 14.04 -17.03 -3.58
CA LEU A 12 13.83 -16.06 -4.65
C LEU A 12 12.43 -16.33 -5.24
N ALA A 13 11.47 -15.47 -4.94
CA ALA A 13 10.19 -15.47 -5.64
C ALA A 13 10.44 -15.03 -7.08
N VAL A 14 10.39 -15.98 -8.02
CA VAL A 14 10.37 -15.67 -9.46
C VAL A 14 8.97 -15.19 -9.80
N VAL A 15 8.78 -13.87 -9.87
CA VAL A 15 7.53 -13.27 -10.36
C VAL A 15 7.67 -12.98 -11.85
N VAL A 16 6.78 -13.57 -12.65
CA VAL A 16 6.75 -13.41 -14.10
C VAL A 16 5.97 -12.14 -14.45
N VAL A 17 6.65 -11.09 -14.88
CA VAL A 17 6.00 -9.90 -15.46
C VAL A 17 5.76 -10.16 -16.95
N ARG A 18 4.52 -9.95 -17.43
CA ARG A 18 4.19 -10.04 -18.86
C ARG A 18 4.42 -8.69 -19.52
N ALA A 19 5.33 -8.62 -20.49
CA ALA A 19 5.41 -7.46 -21.37
C ALA A 19 4.14 -7.39 -22.26
N GLN A 20 3.45 -6.26 -22.27
CA GLN A 20 2.43 -5.95 -23.29
C GLN A 20 3.07 -5.03 -24.34
N ASP A 21 3.04 -5.46 -25.59
CA ASP A 21 3.52 -4.68 -26.73
C ASP A 21 2.40 -3.74 -27.22
N THR A 22 2.59 -2.43 -27.12
CA THR A 22 1.63 -1.40 -27.56
C THR A 22 1.95 -0.96 -28.98
N SER A 23 1.68 -1.81 -29.97
CA SER A 23 1.60 -1.38 -31.37
C SER A 23 0.14 -1.06 -31.73
N GLN A 24 -0.21 0.23 -31.68
CA GLN A 24 -1.46 0.73 -32.28
C GLN A 24 -1.37 0.64 -33.80
N GLY A 25 -2.24 -0.17 -34.41
CA GLY A 25 -2.54 -0.14 -35.84
C GLY A 25 -3.98 0.33 -36.03
N THR A 26 -4.16 1.50 -36.63
CA THR A 26 -5.43 2.05 -37.09
C THR A 26 -5.94 1.22 -38.28
N VAL A 27 -7.21 0.79 -38.23
CA VAL A 27 -7.90 0.23 -39.42
C VAL A 27 -9.21 0.98 -39.63
N ASP A 28 -9.28 1.61 -40.79
CA ASP A 28 -10.39 2.38 -41.33
C ASP A 28 -11.58 1.45 -41.66
N PHE A 29 -12.80 1.84 -41.30
CA PHE A 29 -14.01 1.05 -41.55
C PHE A 29 -14.65 1.44 -42.88
N GLN A 30 -14.72 0.50 -43.83
CA GLN A 30 -15.71 0.54 -44.91
C GLN A 30 -16.76 -0.57 -44.72
N PRO A 31 -18.07 -0.31 -44.92
CA PRO A 31 -19.11 -1.29 -44.68
C PRO A 31 -19.38 -2.16 -45.91
N GLY A 32 -19.37 -3.47 -45.73
CA GLY A 32 -20.06 -4.40 -46.64
C GLY A 32 -19.19 -5.45 -47.33
N VAL A 33 -18.63 -6.41 -46.59
CA VAL A 33 -18.26 -7.74 -47.13
C VAL A 33 -18.54 -8.82 -46.07
N VAL A 34 -19.23 -9.87 -46.50
CA VAL A 34 -19.64 -11.04 -45.71
C VAL A 34 -18.44 -11.92 -45.37
N MET A 35 -18.32 -12.29 -44.09
CA MET A 35 -17.21 -13.06 -43.52
C MET A 35 -17.20 -14.52 -44.01
N SER A 36 -16.16 -14.92 -44.75
CA SER A 36 -15.71 -16.31 -44.82
C SER A 36 -14.54 -16.52 -43.84
N ARG A 37 -14.73 -17.48 -42.93
CA ARG A 37 -13.84 -17.85 -41.82
C ARG A 37 -12.42 -18.19 -42.32
N PRO A 38 -11.35 -17.51 -41.87
CA PRO A 38 -10.00 -18.00 -42.05
C PRO A 38 -9.68 -19.08 -41.01
N THR A 39 -9.06 -20.14 -41.48
CA THR A 39 -8.40 -21.19 -40.72
C THR A 39 -7.43 -20.60 -39.70
N LEU A 40 -7.45 -21.16 -38.47
CA LEU A 40 -6.46 -20.89 -37.44
C LEU A 40 -5.09 -21.39 -37.91
N ASP A 41 -4.32 -20.51 -38.55
CA ASP A 41 -2.89 -20.70 -38.66
C ASP A 41 -2.26 -20.53 -37.28
N ALA A 42 -1.56 -21.58 -36.83
CA ALA A 42 -0.75 -21.54 -35.63
C ALA A 42 0.39 -20.53 -35.83
N GLY A 43 0.18 -19.30 -35.36
CA GLY A 43 1.22 -18.29 -35.26
C GLY A 43 2.38 -18.77 -34.39
N PRO A 44 3.59 -18.19 -34.56
CA PRO A 44 4.79 -18.63 -33.87
C PRO A 44 4.57 -18.57 -32.36
N THR A 45 4.89 -19.66 -31.67
CA THR A 45 4.87 -19.79 -30.22
C THR A 45 5.67 -18.63 -29.62
N GLN A 46 4.95 -17.66 -29.05
CA GLN A 46 5.54 -16.53 -28.36
C GLN A 46 6.35 -17.08 -27.19
N LYS A 47 7.67 -17.17 -27.35
CA LYS A 47 8.60 -17.51 -26.27
C LYS A 47 8.41 -16.45 -25.20
N SER A 48 7.65 -16.77 -24.16
CA SER A 48 7.65 -16.02 -22.91
C SER A 48 9.08 -16.07 -22.37
N SER A 49 9.86 -15.01 -22.62
CA SER A 49 11.12 -14.82 -21.92
C SER A 49 10.78 -14.45 -20.49
N LEU A 50 11.09 -15.36 -19.56
CA LEU A 50 11.07 -15.06 -18.14
C LEU A 50 12.11 -13.96 -17.89
N VAL A 51 11.67 -12.71 -17.78
CA VAL A 51 12.53 -11.64 -17.28
C VAL A 51 12.62 -11.83 -15.78
N LEU A 52 13.80 -12.20 -15.30
CA LEU A 52 14.10 -12.20 -13.87
C LEU A 52 14.07 -10.73 -13.41
N TRP A 53 13.01 -10.34 -12.70
CA TRP A 53 12.98 -9.03 -12.06
C TRP A 53 14.01 -9.03 -10.92
N VAL A 54 14.89 -8.04 -10.92
CA VAL A 54 15.92 -7.83 -9.89
C VAL A 54 15.69 -6.46 -9.26
N PRO A 55 15.58 -6.36 -7.92
CA PRO A 55 15.43 -5.07 -7.27
C PRO A 55 16.59 -4.15 -7.60
N LYS A 56 16.29 -2.91 -7.99
CA LYS A 56 17.28 -1.83 -8.05
C LYS A 56 17.04 -0.85 -6.93
N TRP A 57 17.97 -0.83 -5.97
CA TRP A 57 17.94 0.10 -4.84
C TRP A 57 18.55 1.44 -5.22
N VAL A 58 17.91 2.53 -4.80
CA VAL A 58 18.36 3.91 -5.03
C VAL A 58 18.32 4.72 -3.73
N GLY A 59 18.96 5.89 -3.69
CA GLY A 59 18.94 6.75 -2.51
C GLY A 59 17.49 7.10 -2.09
N HIS A 60 17.23 7.16 -0.78
CA HIS A 60 15.87 7.37 -0.26
C HIS A 60 15.27 8.70 -0.72
N ASP A 61 16.11 9.69 -1.00
CA ASP A 61 15.78 11.04 -1.46
C ASP A 61 15.83 11.20 -2.99
N THR A 62 16.06 10.13 -3.75
CA THR A 62 16.19 10.20 -5.23
C THR A 62 14.91 9.81 -5.97
N LEU A 63 13.96 9.18 -5.27
CA LEU A 63 12.71 8.73 -5.87
C LEU A 63 11.73 9.89 -6.00
N GLN A 64 11.14 10.01 -7.19
CA GLN A 64 9.99 10.87 -7.40
C GLN A 64 8.71 10.12 -7.02
N PRO A 65 7.78 10.76 -6.29
CA PRO A 65 6.47 10.17 -6.04
C PRO A 65 5.67 10.05 -7.35
N PHE A 66 4.75 9.09 -7.37
CA PHE A 66 3.67 9.05 -8.33
C PHE A 66 2.75 10.26 -8.09
N PRO A 67 2.49 11.08 -9.11
CA PRO A 67 1.51 12.15 -8.98
C PRO A 67 0.13 11.54 -8.74
N GLN A 68 -0.67 12.16 -7.88
CA GLN A 68 -2.04 11.69 -7.64
C GLN A 68 -2.86 11.77 -8.94
N PRO A 69 -3.33 10.63 -9.51
CA PRO A 69 -4.09 10.66 -10.76
C PRO A 69 -5.42 11.39 -10.59
N LYS A 70 -5.92 12.00 -11.67
CA LYS A 70 -7.31 12.48 -11.70
C LYS A 70 -8.25 11.28 -11.51
N PRO A 71 -9.28 11.36 -10.65
CA PRO A 71 -10.17 10.24 -10.42
C PRO A 71 -11.00 9.94 -11.68
N VAL A 72 -10.99 8.68 -12.14
CA VAL A 72 -11.76 8.23 -13.31
C VAL A 72 -12.93 7.36 -12.90
N THR A 73 -12.81 6.63 -11.79
CA THR A 73 -13.89 5.83 -11.21
C THR A 73 -14.46 6.47 -9.95
N ARG A 74 -15.66 6.03 -9.59
CA ARG A 74 -16.25 6.37 -8.28
C ARG A 74 -15.41 5.87 -7.11
N LEU A 75 -14.69 4.75 -7.27
CA LEU A 75 -13.81 4.24 -6.22
C LEU A 75 -12.65 5.21 -6.00
N ASP A 76 -12.09 5.78 -7.06
CA ASP A 76 -11.02 6.78 -6.98
C ASP A 76 -11.52 8.03 -6.26
N VAL A 77 -12.71 8.54 -6.62
CA VAL A 77 -13.33 9.69 -5.94
C VAL A 77 -13.47 9.42 -4.44
N VAL A 78 -13.93 8.23 -4.06
CA VAL A 78 -14.10 7.87 -2.64
C VAL A 78 -12.76 7.72 -1.94
N ALA A 79 -11.76 7.09 -2.56
CA ALA A 79 -10.44 6.93 -1.97
C ALA A 79 -9.74 8.29 -1.77
N ILE A 80 -9.79 9.19 -2.75
CA ILE A 80 -9.24 10.54 -2.60
C ILE A 80 -9.99 11.32 -1.52
N LYS A 81 -11.33 11.25 -1.48
CA LYS A 81 -12.15 11.95 -0.48
C LYS A 81 -11.91 11.48 0.95
N LEU A 82 -11.61 10.19 1.13
CA LEU A 82 -11.38 9.57 2.44
C LEU A 82 -9.89 9.47 2.79
N LYS A 83 -9.01 10.07 1.98
CA LYS A 83 -7.57 10.07 2.19
C LYS A 83 -7.24 10.72 3.55
N PRO A 84 -6.57 10.00 4.46
CA PRO A 84 -6.19 10.53 5.76
C PRO A 84 -5.23 11.72 5.65
N GLU A 85 -5.08 12.42 6.76
CA GLU A 85 -4.04 13.42 7.01
C GLU A 85 -3.08 12.85 8.05
N LEU A 86 -1.80 13.15 7.93
CA LEU A 86 -0.78 12.60 8.80
C LEU A 86 -0.02 13.70 9.52
N PHE A 87 -0.12 13.75 10.85
CA PHE A 87 0.62 14.67 11.69
C PHE A 87 1.89 13.99 12.21
N ILE A 88 3.05 14.48 11.79
CA ILE A 88 4.34 13.94 12.24
C ILE A 88 4.69 14.55 13.59
N VAL A 89 4.57 13.76 14.64
CA VAL A 89 4.94 14.15 16.02
C VAL A 89 6.45 13.99 16.20
N HIS A 90 7.01 12.90 15.66
CA HIS A 90 8.40 12.52 15.82
C HIS A 90 8.82 11.60 14.67
N GLY A 91 10.11 11.61 14.33
CA GLY A 91 10.70 10.76 13.30
C GLY A 91 10.57 11.29 11.88
N CYS A 92 10.68 10.38 10.92
CA CYS A 92 10.66 10.73 9.50
C CYS A 92 9.28 11.19 9.01
N HIS A 93 9.28 12.04 7.99
CA HIS A 93 8.12 12.26 7.14
C HIS A 93 7.97 11.09 6.15
N PRO A 94 6.81 10.90 5.48
CA PRO A 94 6.64 9.82 4.51
C PRO A 94 7.36 10.09 3.19
N TYR A 95 7.86 9.03 2.56
CA TYR A 95 8.65 9.08 1.32
C TYR A 95 8.03 8.18 0.25
N PRO A 96 8.30 8.43 -1.05
CA PRO A 96 8.08 7.42 -2.07
C PRO A 96 8.99 6.22 -1.83
N ALA A 97 8.40 5.04 -1.72
CA ALA A 97 9.10 3.78 -1.52
C ALA A 97 9.57 3.16 -2.84
N VAL A 98 8.82 3.37 -3.91
CA VAL A 98 9.09 2.85 -5.26
C VAL A 98 8.72 3.90 -6.32
N ASN A 99 9.36 3.86 -7.48
CA ASN A 99 8.94 4.62 -8.67
C ASN A 99 8.27 3.72 -9.73
N ALA A 100 7.86 4.32 -10.85
CA ALA A 100 7.19 3.63 -11.96
C ALA A 100 8.01 2.50 -12.61
N THR A 101 9.34 2.51 -12.50
CA THR A 101 10.21 1.46 -13.06
C THR A 101 10.56 0.37 -12.04
N GLY A 102 9.95 0.39 -10.85
CA GLY A 102 10.23 -0.57 -9.79
C GLY A 102 11.55 -0.33 -9.05
N HIS A 103 12.21 0.83 -9.22
CA HIS A 103 13.35 1.19 -8.37
C HIS A 103 12.86 1.49 -6.96
N THR A 104 13.61 1.04 -5.96
CA THR A 104 13.17 1.00 -4.57
C THR A 104 14.05 1.84 -3.67
N SER A 105 13.45 2.55 -2.71
CA SER A 105 14.17 3.32 -1.71
C SER A 105 15.06 2.39 -0.90
N ASN A 106 16.36 2.69 -0.84
CA ASN A 106 17.30 1.98 0.02
C ASN A 106 17.17 2.39 1.50
N GLY A 107 16.22 3.27 1.85
CA GLY A 107 15.98 3.74 3.21
C GLY A 107 17.19 4.45 3.84
N LEU A 108 17.14 4.63 5.16
CA LEU A 108 18.19 5.26 5.95
C LEU A 108 18.75 4.32 7.01
N LYS A 109 20.02 4.55 7.39
CA LYS A 109 20.59 3.95 8.60
C LYS A 109 19.88 4.54 9.83
N THR A 110 19.77 3.76 10.90
CA THR A 110 19.10 4.17 12.14
C THR A 110 19.86 5.24 12.92
N SER A 111 21.18 5.30 12.75
CA SER A 111 22.07 6.25 13.44
C SER A 111 21.68 7.72 13.29
N GLY A 112 21.99 8.51 14.32
CA GLY A 112 21.73 9.94 14.39
C GLY A 112 20.27 10.25 14.72
N ASP A 113 19.91 11.53 14.68
CA ASP A 113 18.57 12.02 15.04
C ASP A 113 17.45 11.22 14.36
N ALA A 114 16.36 11.00 15.08
CA ALA A 114 15.20 10.23 14.61
C ALA A 114 14.63 10.75 13.27
N ASP A 115 14.65 12.07 13.08
CA ASP A 115 14.20 12.76 11.88
C ASP A 115 15.36 13.20 10.96
N GLY A 116 16.59 12.83 11.32
CA GLY A 116 17.82 13.18 10.62
C GLY A 116 17.81 12.66 9.18
N HIS A 117 18.00 13.58 8.23
CA HIS A 117 17.96 13.33 6.79
C HIS A 117 16.63 12.77 6.24
N CYS A 118 15.54 12.83 7.01
CA CYS A 118 14.23 12.34 6.58
C CYS A 118 13.05 13.30 6.83
N LYS A 119 13.29 14.63 6.89
CA LYS A 119 12.22 15.65 6.99
C LYS A 119 11.50 15.97 5.68
N GLY A 120 12.03 15.51 4.55
CA GLY A 120 11.39 15.61 3.24
C GLY A 120 12.36 15.26 2.11
N SER A 121 11.87 14.60 1.07
CA SER A 121 12.69 14.08 -0.03
C SER A 121 13.19 15.15 -1.00
N GLY A 122 12.68 16.38 -0.92
CA GLY A 122 12.83 17.39 -1.98
C GLY A 122 11.98 17.13 -3.23
N HIS A 123 11.43 15.92 -3.39
CA HIS A 123 10.55 15.53 -4.50
C HIS A 123 9.07 15.38 -4.09
N GLY A 124 8.78 15.43 -2.79
CA GLY A 124 7.44 15.27 -2.22
C GLY A 124 7.27 13.97 -1.43
N SER A 125 6.06 13.75 -0.94
CA SER A 125 5.69 12.60 -0.12
C SER A 125 4.71 11.70 -0.87
N GLN A 126 4.43 10.51 -0.34
CA GLN A 126 3.50 9.56 -0.95
C GLN A 126 2.66 8.85 0.10
N VAL A 127 1.38 8.63 -0.22
CA VAL A 127 0.53 7.61 0.41
C VAL A 127 0.07 6.61 -0.63
N TYR A 128 0.10 5.33 -0.28
CA TYR A 128 -0.35 4.23 -1.13
C TYR A 128 -1.72 3.74 -0.66
N GLY A 129 -2.63 3.40 -1.58
CA GLY A 129 -3.98 2.94 -1.23
C GLY A 129 -4.33 1.59 -1.82
N ARG A 130 -5.06 0.73 -1.11
CA ARG A 130 -5.68 -0.48 -1.69
C ARG A 130 -7.06 -0.73 -1.10
N ALA A 131 -8.03 -1.02 -1.95
CA ALA A 131 -9.42 -1.13 -1.53
C ALA A 131 -10.09 -2.44 -1.96
N THR A 132 -10.95 -2.99 -1.11
CA THR A 132 -11.70 -4.20 -1.42
C THR A 132 -12.97 -4.36 -0.57
N TRP A 133 -13.88 -5.22 -1.03
CA TRP A 133 -14.94 -5.73 -0.19
C TRP A 133 -14.38 -6.79 0.76
N PHE A 134 -14.56 -6.60 2.05
CA PHE A 134 -14.13 -7.54 3.07
C PHE A 134 -15.23 -7.74 4.11
N ARG A 135 -15.73 -8.98 4.22
CA ARG A 135 -16.79 -9.38 5.18
C ARG A 135 -18.02 -8.46 5.15
N GLY A 136 -18.45 -8.06 3.95
CA GLY A 136 -19.64 -7.23 3.73
C GLY A 136 -19.47 -5.74 4.05
N LYS A 137 -18.24 -5.27 4.26
CA LYS A 137 -17.87 -3.85 4.37
C LYS A 137 -16.84 -3.52 3.29
N TRP A 138 -16.76 -2.26 2.91
CA TRP A 138 -15.71 -1.79 2.01
C TRP A 138 -14.55 -1.26 2.84
N ALA A 139 -13.37 -1.82 2.63
CA ALA A 139 -12.14 -1.42 3.30
C ALA A 139 -11.29 -0.63 2.32
N ILE A 140 -10.74 0.49 2.77
CA ILE A 140 -9.69 1.23 2.06
C ILE A 140 -8.52 1.34 3.02
N MET A 141 -7.42 0.66 2.70
CA MET A 141 -6.17 0.73 3.45
C MET A 141 -5.27 1.78 2.81
N TYR A 142 -4.75 2.70 3.61
CA TYR A 142 -3.75 3.70 3.23
C TYR A 142 -2.46 3.37 3.96
N ALA A 143 -1.34 3.31 3.24
CA ALA A 143 -0.03 2.96 3.77
C ALA A 143 1.00 4.04 3.46
N TRP A 144 1.87 4.31 4.42
CA TRP A 144 2.98 5.24 4.33
C TRP A 144 4.29 4.50 4.55
N TYR A 145 5.30 4.92 3.79
CA TYR A 145 6.65 4.43 3.92
C TYR A 145 7.53 5.50 4.56
N PHE A 146 8.36 5.09 5.51
CA PHE A 146 9.37 5.95 6.11
C PHE A 146 10.77 5.36 5.86
N PRO A 147 11.79 6.18 5.57
CA PRO A 147 13.14 5.69 5.29
C PRO A 147 13.76 4.88 6.43
N LYS A 148 13.41 5.20 7.68
CA LYS A 148 13.83 4.50 8.91
C LYS A 148 12.76 4.67 9.99
N ASP A 149 12.74 3.74 10.93
CA ASP A 149 12.12 3.86 12.23
C ASP A 149 13.26 3.87 13.26
N ALA A 150 13.52 5.04 13.85
CA ALA A 150 14.60 5.25 14.81
C ALA A 150 14.07 6.09 15.97
N PRO A 151 13.48 5.48 17.01
CA PRO A 151 12.88 6.21 18.13
C PRO A 151 13.93 6.91 19.02
N ASP A 152 15.19 6.46 18.94
CA ASP A 152 16.38 7.05 19.56
C ASP A 152 17.61 6.88 18.62
N GLU A 153 18.79 7.36 19.04
CA GLU A 153 20.02 7.35 18.21
C GLU A 153 20.70 5.97 18.09
N GLU A 154 20.35 5.00 18.93
CA GLU A 154 21.05 3.72 19.09
C GLU A 154 20.21 2.52 18.64
N SER A 155 18.90 2.68 18.47
CA SER A 155 17.93 1.61 18.21
C SER A 155 17.08 1.85 16.96
N GLY A 156 16.24 0.88 16.63
CA GLY A 156 15.31 0.93 15.50
C GLY A 156 15.72 0.09 14.29
N GLN A 157 15.12 0.37 13.14
CA GLN A 157 15.35 -0.34 11.89
C GLN A 157 15.34 0.57 10.65
N ARG A 158 16.04 0.10 9.61
CA ARG A 158 15.91 0.68 8.26
C ARG A 158 14.56 0.26 7.68
N HIS A 159 13.91 1.21 7.01
CA HIS A 159 12.54 1.11 6.49
C HIS A 159 11.50 1.03 7.60
N ASP A 160 10.36 1.65 7.33
CA ASP A 160 9.16 1.45 8.11
C ASP A 160 7.93 1.57 7.23
N TRP A 161 6.89 0.82 7.61
CA TRP A 161 5.60 0.78 6.94
C TRP A 161 4.49 0.84 7.97
N GLU A 162 3.71 1.91 7.91
CA GLU A 162 2.52 2.05 8.74
C GLU A 162 1.29 2.23 7.85
N HIS A 163 0.11 1.86 8.35
CA HIS A 163 -1.12 1.95 7.59
C HIS A 163 -2.38 2.10 8.44
N ALA A 164 -3.39 2.71 7.85
CA ALA A 164 -4.72 2.85 8.43
C ALA A 164 -5.79 2.35 7.45
N ILE A 165 -6.83 1.75 7.99
CA ILE A 165 -7.98 1.25 7.22
C ILE A 165 -9.22 2.05 7.60
N VAL A 166 -9.85 2.65 6.60
CA VAL A 166 -11.18 3.26 6.71
C VAL A 166 -12.21 2.24 6.23
N TRP A 167 -13.09 1.82 7.13
CA TRP A 167 -14.18 0.88 6.84
C TRP A 167 -15.46 1.65 6.56
N ILE A 168 -15.99 1.54 5.34
CA ILE A 168 -17.25 2.21 4.93
C ILE A 168 -18.34 1.19 4.59
N ASN A 169 -19.58 1.67 4.56
CA ASN A 169 -20.74 0.85 4.21
C ASN A 169 -20.71 0.39 2.75
N ASN A 170 -20.59 1.31 1.80
CA ASN A 170 -20.65 1.04 0.37
C ASN A 170 -20.02 2.20 -0.41
N PRO A 171 -18.97 1.98 -1.22
CA PRO A 171 -18.34 3.06 -2.00
C PRO A 171 -19.23 3.54 -3.17
N LYS A 172 -20.27 2.78 -3.51
CA LYS A 172 -21.19 3.08 -4.62
C LYS A 172 -22.41 3.91 -4.20
N VAL A 173 -22.46 4.44 -2.97
CA VAL A 173 -23.51 5.42 -2.57
C VAL A 173 -22.97 6.85 -2.60
N LYS A 174 -23.85 7.86 -2.75
CA LYS A 174 -23.43 9.26 -2.99
C LYS A 174 -22.59 9.81 -1.82
N GLN A 175 -22.94 9.38 -0.61
CA GLN A 175 -22.26 9.72 0.62
C GLN A 175 -21.99 8.44 1.40
N PRO A 176 -20.84 7.78 1.17
CA PRO A 176 -20.47 6.62 1.97
C PRO A 176 -20.33 7.00 3.44
N LYS A 177 -20.82 6.13 4.33
CA LYS A 177 -20.71 6.31 5.78
C LYS A 177 -19.47 5.58 6.27
N ILE A 178 -18.60 6.30 6.97
CA ILE A 178 -17.51 5.70 7.75
C ILE A 178 -18.13 4.96 8.94
N LEU A 179 -17.82 3.68 9.04
CA LEU A 179 -18.35 2.77 10.06
C LEU A 179 -17.33 2.50 11.16
N ALA A 180 -16.06 2.39 10.78
CA ALA A 180 -14.96 2.17 11.70
C ALA A 180 -13.64 2.61 11.07
N VAL A 181 -12.62 2.73 11.91
CA VAL A 181 -11.23 2.89 11.52
C VAL A 181 -10.37 1.87 12.27
N SER A 182 -9.32 1.41 11.61
CA SER A 182 -8.27 0.57 12.22
C SER A 182 -6.92 1.17 11.88
N VAL A 183 -6.02 1.26 12.84
CA VAL A 183 -4.73 1.97 12.71
C VAL A 183 -3.64 1.02 13.17
N SER A 184 -2.58 0.84 12.38
CA SER A 184 -1.39 0.08 12.82
C SER A 184 -0.74 0.80 14.00
N CYS A 185 -0.45 0.06 15.06
CA CYS A 185 0.08 0.64 16.29
C CYS A 185 1.41 -0.04 16.68
N GLY A 186 2.31 -0.24 15.72
CA GLY A 186 3.52 -1.02 15.93
C GLY A 186 3.28 -2.53 16.09
N LYS A 187 4.38 -3.28 16.06
CA LYS A 187 4.45 -4.75 16.15
C LYS A 187 3.93 -5.26 17.48
N PHE A 188 4.15 -4.53 18.58
CA PHE A 188 3.72 -4.93 19.91
C PHE A 188 2.20 -4.82 20.14
N PHE A 189 1.55 -3.77 19.62
CA PHE A 189 0.13 -3.50 19.90
C PHE A 189 -0.81 -3.94 18.77
N GLY A 190 -0.26 -4.20 17.57
CA GLY A 190 -1.02 -4.66 16.43
C GLY A 190 -1.90 -3.55 15.84
N TYR A 191 -3.15 -3.45 16.30
CA TYR A 191 -4.11 -2.48 15.78
C TYR A 191 -4.95 -1.81 16.86
N LEU A 192 -4.96 -0.47 16.84
CA LEU A 192 -6.07 0.29 17.40
C LEU A 192 -7.29 0.16 16.49
N LYS A 193 -8.45 -0.11 17.07
CA LYS A 193 -9.71 -0.35 16.34
C LYS A 193 -10.83 0.47 16.96
N LYS A 194 -11.45 1.34 16.17
CA LYS A 194 -12.55 2.19 16.64
C LYS A 194 -13.76 2.05 15.73
N VAL A 195 -14.83 1.46 16.25
CA VAL A 195 -16.16 1.51 15.63
C VAL A 195 -16.81 2.84 15.97
N ALA A 196 -17.48 3.45 14.99
CA ALA A 196 -18.11 4.78 15.12
C ALA A 196 -17.17 5.82 15.77
N PRO A 197 -15.99 6.09 15.17
CA PRO A 197 -15.09 7.13 15.67
C PRO A 197 -15.80 8.48 15.76
N GLY A 198 -15.49 9.24 16.82
CA GLY A 198 -16.07 10.57 17.05
C GLY A 198 -15.55 11.60 16.03
N PRO A 199 -16.21 12.76 15.90
CA PRO A 199 -15.85 13.76 14.89
C PRO A 199 -14.49 14.42 15.13
N ALA A 200 -13.98 14.42 16.37
CA ALA A 200 -12.71 15.04 16.72
C ALA A 200 -11.51 14.51 15.93
N VAL A 201 -11.57 13.25 15.47
CA VAL A 201 -10.49 12.60 14.70
C VAL A 201 -10.67 12.75 13.18
N PHE A 202 -11.56 13.64 12.72
CA PHE A 202 -11.76 13.93 11.31
C PHE A 202 -11.62 15.41 11.00
N ASP A 203 -11.10 15.72 9.81
CA ASP A 203 -11.38 16.96 9.08
C ASP A 203 -12.35 16.63 7.94
N GLY A 204 -13.63 16.99 8.11
CA GLY A 204 -14.71 16.54 7.23
C GLY A 204 -14.84 15.02 7.21
N THR A 205 -14.36 14.38 6.13
CA THR A 205 -14.33 12.90 5.99
C THR A 205 -12.93 12.30 6.04
N ARG A 206 -11.91 13.13 6.25
CA ARG A 206 -10.50 12.75 6.25
C ARG A 206 -10.09 12.39 7.66
N LEU A 207 -9.63 11.17 7.85
CA LEU A 207 -9.14 10.70 9.14
C LEU A 207 -7.86 11.44 9.51
N LYS A 208 -7.74 11.95 10.73
CA LYS A 208 -6.51 12.56 11.24
C LYS A 208 -5.72 11.51 12.03
N LEU A 209 -4.49 11.30 11.60
CA LEU A 209 -3.56 10.34 12.19
C LEU A 209 -2.32 11.07 12.68
N SER A 210 -1.73 10.60 13.76
CA SER A 210 -0.37 11.01 14.17
C SER A 210 0.61 9.87 13.95
N TYR A 211 1.82 10.19 13.51
CA TYR A 211 2.96 9.28 13.48
C TYR A 211 4.02 9.75 14.47
N GLY A 212 4.48 8.86 15.35
CA GLY A 212 5.47 9.19 16.36
C GLY A 212 5.84 8.01 17.24
N ALA A 213 6.86 8.21 18.07
CA ALA A 213 7.35 7.26 19.06
C ALA A 213 7.42 7.92 20.45
N ASP A 214 7.42 7.09 21.51
CA ASP A 214 7.60 7.54 22.89
C ASP A 214 9.05 7.35 23.40
N HIS A 215 10.01 7.24 22.47
CA HIS A 215 11.43 6.91 22.68
C HIS A 215 11.70 5.54 23.31
N LYS A 216 10.68 4.74 23.62
CA LYS A 216 10.82 3.39 24.19
C LYS A 216 10.34 2.31 23.25
N HIS A 217 9.41 2.66 22.38
CA HIS A 217 8.87 1.79 21.36
C HIS A 217 9.15 2.35 19.97
N GLU A 218 9.10 1.48 18.97
CA GLU A 218 9.01 1.81 17.55
C GLU A 218 7.95 2.88 17.27
N HIS A 219 8.13 3.60 16.16
CA HIS A 219 7.10 4.52 15.69
C HIS A 219 5.79 3.78 15.43
N ARG A 220 4.68 4.50 15.61
CA ARG A 220 3.35 3.96 15.42
C ARG A 220 2.40 5.03 14.94
N LEU A 221 1.31 4.60 14.31
CA LEU A 221 0.17 5.48 14.09
C LEU A 221 -0.78 5.48 15.30
N ASP A 222 -1.42 6.64 15.52
CA ASP A 222 -2.53 6.81 16.45
C ASP A 222 -3.59 7.75 15.86
N LEU A 223 -4.78 7.78 16.45
CA LEU A 223 -5.79 8.78 16.16
C LEU A 223 -5.43 10.09 16.86
N THR A 224 -5.61 11.22 16.16
CA THR A 224 -5.32 12.54 16.73
C THR A 224 -6.42 13.55 16.43
N ALA A 225 -6.47 14.61 17.24
CA ALA A 225 -7.26 15.81 16.95
C ALA A 225 -6.48 16.84 16.11
N GLU A 226 -5.15 16.68 16.00
CA GLU A 226 -4.29 17.60 15.28
C GLU A 226 -4.41 17.45 13.76
N LYS A 227 -4.28 18.57 13.05
CA LYS A 227 -4.27 18.59 11.59
C LYS A 227 -2.92 18.07 11.08
N GLY A 228 -2.97 17.21 10.06
CA GLY A 228 -1.78 16.64 9.44
C GLY A 228 -1.41 17.27 8.10
N GLU A 229 -0.32 16.79 7.53
CA GLU A 229 0.08 17.05 6.14
C GLU A 229 -0.65 16.11 5.16
N ASP A 230 -0.70 16.56 3.89
CA ASP A 230 -1.26 15.84 2.75
C ASP A 230 -0.15 15.20 1.91
N GLN A 231 -0.36 13.96 1.46
CA GLN A 231 0.51 13.26 0.52
C GLN A 231 -0.25 12.88 -0.74
N ASP A 232 0.42 12.82 -1.88
CA ASP A 232 -0.21 12.35 -3.11
C ASP A 232 -0.59 10.87 -2.98
N LEU A 233 -1.83 10.54 -3.37
CA LEU A 233 -2.34 9.17 -3.31
C LEU A 233 -2.15 8.45 -4.64
N ILE A 234 -1.58 7.26 -4.57
CA ILE A 234 -1.60 6.30 -5.67
C ILE A 234 -2.26 5.00 -5.19
N MET A 235 -3.33 4.58 -5.88
CA MET A 235 -3.99 3.31 -5.56
C MET A 235 -3.21 2.14 -6.16
N TRP A 236 -3.29 0.95 -5.55
CA TRP A 236 -2.60 -0.26 -5.97
C TRP A 236 -2.87 -0.58 -7.44
N GLU A 237 -4.12 -0.45 -7.87
CA GLU A 237 -4.56 -0.70 -9.24
C GLU A 237 -4.08 0.37 -10.25
N GLN A 238 -3.52 1.49 -9.76
CA GLN A 238 -2.96 2.58 -10.58
C GLN A 238 -1.42 2.50 -10.68
N LEU A 239 -0.78 1.63 -9.89
CA LEU A 239 0.66 1.39 -9.97
C LEU A 239 1.01 0.62 -11.26
N THR A 240 2.23 0.84 -11.75
CA THR A 240 2.80 0.02 -12.82
C THR A 240 3.03 -1.41 -12.35
N ASP A 241 3.17 -2.34 -13.31
CA ASP A 241 3.44 -3.74 -13.00
C ASP A 241 4.80 -3.90 -12.29
N GLU A 242 5.79 -3.09 -12.67
CA GLU A 242 7.11 -3.06 -12.06
C GLU A 242 7.07 -2.59 -10.61
N ALA A 243 6.26 -1.56 -10.30
CA ALA A 243 6.10 -1.06 -8.95
C ALA A 243 5.37 -2.06 -8.05
N ARG A 244 4.32 -2.72 -8.56
CA ARG A 244 3.63 -3.80 -7.83
C ARG A 244 4.55 -4.99 -7.60
N CYS A 245 5.30 -5.40 -8.63
CA CYS A 245 6.30 -6.46 -8.52
C CYS A 245 7.31 -6.16 -7.40
N ALA A 246 7.83 -4.93 -7.33
CA ALA A 246 8.74 -4.52 -6.24
C ALA A 246 8.07 -4.66 -4.86
N PHE A 247 6.83 -4.19 -4.70
CA PHE A 247 6.12 -4.29 -3.42
C PHE A 247 5.75 -5.72 -3.02
N ASP A 248 5.51 -6.61 -3.98
CA ASP A 248 5.19 -8.02 -3.73
C ASP A 248 6.43 -8.87 -3.40
N THR A 249 7.62 -8.44 -3.81
CA THR A 249 8.85 -9.27 -3.75
C THR A 249 9.88 -8.79 -2.74
N ILE A 250 9.93 -7.49 -2.43
CA ILE A 250 10.95 -6.93 -1.55
C ILE A 250 10.59 -7.16 -0.08
N LEU A 251 11.58 -7.68 0.66
CA LEU A 251 11.60 -7.66 2.11
C LEU A 251 12.25 -6.37 2.61
N TRP A 252 11.50 -5.56 3.35
CA TRP A 252 11.90 -4.25 3.87
C TRP A 252 12.51 -4.43 5.25
N THR A 253 13.73 -4.98 5.31
CA THR A 253 14.40 -5.47 6.53
C THR A 253 13.65 -6.62 7.18
N ASN A 254 12.63 -6.33 7.98
CA ASN A 254 11.81 -7.30 8.71
C ASN A 254 10.32 -7.16 8.38
N ASP A 255 9.96 -6.25 7.48
CA ASP A 255 8.59 -5.92 7.14
C ASP A 255 8.30 -6.18 5.67
N MET A 256 7.02 -6.42 5.40
CA MET A 256 6.47 -6.54 4.06
C MET A 256 5.52 -5.37 3.84
N MET A 257 5.47 -4.84 2.61
CA MET A 257 4.51 -3.79 2.26
C MET A 257 3.08 -4.25 2.57
N PRO A 258 2.31 -3.58 3.47
CA PRO A 258 1.00 -4.06 3.94
C PRO A 258 -0.06 -4.19 2.84
N LEU A 259 0.13 -3.51 1.71
CA LEU A 259 -0.79 -3.58 0.56
C LEU A 259 -0.49 -4.72 -0.41
N ASN A 260 0.59 -5.48 -0.21
CA ASN A 260 1.00 -6.51 -1.16
C ASN A 260 0.02 -7.70 -1.20
N ASP A 261 0.10 -8.50 -2.26
CA ASP A 261 -0.86 -9.57 -2.54
C ASP A 261 -0.87 -10.66 -1.46
N ALA A 262 0.27 -10.93 -0.83
CA ALA A 262 0.42 -11.97 0.19
C ALA A 262 -0.18 -11.57 1.55
N TRP A 263 -0.05 -10.30 1.94
CA TRP A 263 -0.36 -9.81 3.29
C TRP A 263 -1.67 -9.03 3.37
N TYR A 264 -2.14 -8.42 2.28
CA TYR A 264 -3.28 -7.50 2.33
C TYR A 264 -4.53 -8.09 3.01
N LYS A 265 -4.94 -9.31 2.67
CA LYS A 265 -6.09 -9.98 3.32
C LYS A 265 -5.82 -10.39 4.76
N HIS A 266 -4.57 -10.72 5.09
CA HIS A 266 -4.16 -11.04 6.45
C HIS A 266 -4.29 -9.79 7.34
N GLU A 267 -3.81 -8.64 6.86
CA GLU A 267 -3.93 -7.36 7.55
C GLU A 267 -5.38 -6.93 7.73
N LEU A 268 -6.23 -7.04 6.71
CA LEU A 268 -7.68 -6.81 6.85
C LEU A 268 -8.33 -7.71 7.92
N THR A 269 -7.86 -8.96 8.05
CA THR A 269 -8.35 -9.90 9.06
C THR A 269 -7.94 -9.46 10.46
N ARG A 270 -6.67 -9.10 10.65
CA ARG A 270 -6.12 -8.61 11.93
C ARG A 270 -6.78 -7.30 12.35
N ALA A 271 -7.04 -6.41 11.40
CA ALA A 271 -7.60 -5.09 11.63
C ALA A 271 -9.11 -5.07 11.90
N TRP A 272 -9.84 -6.15 11.58
CA TRP A 272 -11.31 -6.17 11.64
C TRP A 272 -11.87 -5.67 12.98
N PRO A 273 -12.66 -4.57 13.00
CA PRO A 273 -13.09 -3.91 14.24
C PRO A 273 -14.49 -4.35 14.73
N PHE A 274 -15.27 -5.06 13.91
CA PHE A 274 -16.69 -5.34 14.19
C PHE A 274 -16.93 -6.65 14.96
N GLY A 275 -16.01 -7.03 15.86
CA GLY A 275 -16.10 -8.25 16.67
C GLY A 275 -15.87 -9.55 15.89
N ARG A 276 -16.17 -10.71 16.51
CA ARG A 276 -15.97 -12.02 15.86
C ARG A 276 -16.87 -12.15 14.63
N TRP A 277 -16.26 -12.42 13.48
CA TRP A 277 -17.00 -12.75 12.27
C TRP A 277 -17.58 -14.17 12.40
N LYS A 278 -18.92 -14.26 12.53
CA LYS A 278 -19.64 -15.53 12.35
C LYS A 278 -19.77 -15.75 10.84
N LYS A 279 -19.28 -16.88 10.32
CA LYS A 279 -19.54 -17.24 8.92
C LYS A 279 -21.06 -17.18 8.70
N PRO A 280 -21.56 -16.58 7.60
CA PRO A 280 -22.97 -16.71 7.25
C PRO A 280 -23.31 -18.19 7.22
N HIS A 281 -24.34 -18.60 7.95
CA HIS A 281 -24.92 -19.93 7.77
C HIS A 281 -25.45 -19.97 6.34
N VAL A 282 -24.81 -20.75 5.48
CA VAL A 282 -25.41 -21.17 4.22
C VAL A 282 -26.48 -22.17 4.63
N SER A 283 -27.71 -21.69 4.75
CA SER A 283 -28.86 -22.59 4.75
C SER A 283 -28.82 -23.33 3.41
N ALA A 284 -28.53 -24.63 3.45
CA ALA A 284 -28.71 -25.48 2.29
C ALA A 284 -30.15 -25.30 1.82
N ALA A 285 -30.32 -24.78 0.61
CA ALA A 285 -31.63 -24.78 -0.03
C ALA A 285 -32.04 -26.25 -0.19
N SER A 286 -33.08 -26.63 0.55
CA SER A 286 -33.82 -27.89 0.39
C SER A 286 -34.60 -27.89 -0.91
#